data_AF-A0A0P7YQ70-F1
#
_entry.id   AF-A0A0P7YQ70-F1
#
_cell.length_a   1.000
_cell.length_b   1.000
_cell.length_c   1.000
_cell.angle_alpha   90.00
_cell.angle_beta   90.00
_cell.angle_gamma   90.00
#
_symmetry.space_group_name_H-M   'P 1'
#
loop_
_entity.id
_entity.type
_entity.pdbx_description
1 polymer ?
#
loop_
_entity_poly.entity_id
_entity_poly.type
_entity_poly.pdbx_seq_one_letter_code
_entity_poly.pdbx_strand_id
1 'polypeptide(L)' 'DDGVRLWVNGQLIIDGFIDQAPTEYSGKIRLEAGQKYDIKMEYYENRGGALAQLSWSSASQFKEIIPQSQLFS' A
#
# COMPACT_ATOMS: atom_id res chain seq x y z
N ASP A 1 9.50 7.18 0.54
CA ASP A 1 10.59 8.00 1.06
C ASP A 1 10.06 8.57 2.35
N ASP A 2 10.42 8.15 3.53
CA ASP A 2 11.34 7.09 3.87
C ASP A 2 10.55 5.77 3.99
N GLY A 3 9.95 5.53 5.14
CA GLY A 3 9.35 4.24 5.47
C GLY A 3 7.86 4.12 5.22
N VAL A 4 7.42 2.87 5.03
CA VAL A 4 6.04 2.49 4.80
C VAL A 4 5.67 1.23 5.58
N ARG A 5 4.46 1.20 6.13
CA ARG A 5 3.77 -0.03 6.54
C ARG A 5 2.40 -0.09 5.91
N LEU A 6 2.00 -1.28 5.47
CA LEU A 6 0.68 -1.52 4.88
C LEU A 6 -0.01 -2.67 5.58
N TRP A 7 -1.21 -2.40 6.06
CA TRP A 7 -2.16 -3.40 6.53
C TRP A 7 -3.36 -3.46 5.58
N VAL A 8 -3.79 -4.68 5.28
CA VAL A 8 -5.06 -4.96 4.61
C VAL A 8 -5.78 -6.03 5.41
N ASN A 9 -7.05 -5.81 5.73
CA ASN A 9 -7.84 -6.69 6.60
C ASN A 9 -7.16 -6.95 7.96
N GLY A 10 -6.52 -5.92 8.52
CA GLY A 10 -5.75 -6.01 9.77
C GLY A 10 -4.42 -6.76 9.68
N GLN A 11 -4.09 -7.38 8.53
CA GLN A 11 -2.84 -8.11 8.33
C GLN A 11 -1.74 -7.17 7.81
N LEU A 12 -0.60 -7.13 8.49
CA LEU A 12 0.61 -6.43 8.04
C LEU A 12 1.20 -7.18 6.83
N ILE A 13 1.19 -6.56 5.65
CA ILE A 13 1.70 -7.16 4.40
C ILE A 13 2.94 -6.47 3.85
N ILE A 14 3.25 -5.25 4.31
CA ILE A 14 4.50 -4.53 4.03
C ILE A 14 4.98 -3.93 5.35
N ASP A 15 6.24 -4.17 5.71
CA ASP A 15 6.91 -3.56 6.87
C ASP A 15 8.32 -3.07 6.48
N GLY A 16 8.37 -1.88 5.91
CA GLY A 16 9.59 -1.21 5.46
C GLY A 16 9.71 0.16 6.12
N PHE A 17 9.77 0.19 7.46
CA PHE A 17 9.76 1.43 8.24
C PHE A 17 11.19 1.90 8.58
N ILE A 18 11.96 2.25 7.54
CA ILE A 18 13.36 2.67 7.61
C ILE A 18 13.63 3.87 6.69
N ASP A 19 14.74 4.57 6.93
CA ASP A 19 15.21 5.67 6.08
C ASP A 19 15.78 5.13 4.76
N GLN A 20 15.27 5.62 3.63
CA GLN A 20 15.61 5.12 2.30
C GLN A 20 15.10 5.99 1.16
N ALA A 21 15.84 6.00 0.05
CA ALA A 21 15.36 6.53 -1.22
C ALA A 21 14.06 5.82 -1.69
N PRO A 22 13.30 6.41 -2.64
CA PRO A 22 12.07 5.82 -3.16
C PRO A 22 12.26 4.36 -3.59
N THR A 23 11.61 3.46 -2.86
CA THR A 23 11.74 2.01 -3.04
C THR A 23 10.35 1.39 -3.09
N GLU A 24 10.13 0.49 -4.06
CA GLU A 24 8.88 -0.26 -4.14
C GLU A 24 8.93 -1.48 -3.21
N TYR A 25 7.94 -1.59 -2.32
CA TYR A 25 7.64 -2.81 -1.58
C TYR A 25 6.37 -3.48 -2.11
N SER A 26 6.30 -4.80 -2.00
CA SER A 26 5.10 -5.56 -2.35
C SER A 26 4.77 -6.62 -1.30
N GLY A 27 3.48 -6.82 -1.08
CA GLY A 27 2.91 -7.86 -0.24
C GLY A 27 1.74 -8.53 -0.96
N LYS A 28 1.33 -9.72 -0.52
CA LYS A 28 0.20 -10.45 -1.11
C LYS A 28 -0.80 -10.83 -0.02
N ILE A 29 -2.07 -10.70 -0.36
CA ILE A 29 -3.21 -11.13 0.46
C ILE A 29 -4.30 -11.68 -0.47
N ARG A 30 -5.06 -12.68 0.00
CA ARG A 30 -6.25 -13.15 -0.71
C ARG A 30 -7.45 -12.31 -0.29
N LEU A 31 -8.20 -11.81 -1.26
CA LEU A 31 -9.39 -10.99 -1.06
C LEU A 31 -10.54 -11.56 -1.91
N GLU A 32 -11.77 -11.35 -1.46
CA GLU A 32 -12.98 -11.71 -2.18
C GLU A 32 -13.54 -10.49 -2.91
N ALA A 33 -13.95 -10.69 -4.17
CA ALA A 33 -14.48 -9.61 -5.00
C ALA A 33 -15.80 -9.06 -4.41
N GLY A 34 -15.93 -7.73 -4.38
CA GLY A 34 -17.12 -7.05 -3.85
C GLY A 34 -17.16 -6.93 -2.33
N GLN A 35 -16.23 -7.52 -1.60
CA GLN A 35 -16.09 -7.33 -0.16
C GLN A 35 -15.21 -6.11 0.16
N LYS A 36 -15.65 -5.29 1.12
CA LYS A 36 -14.84 -4.21 1.68
C LYS A 36 -13.90 -4.77 2.75
N TYR A 37 -12.66 -4.32 2.72
CA TYR A 37 -11.64 -4.65 3.71
C TYR A 37 -11.05 -3.37 4.27
N ASP A 38 -10.72 -3.40 5.56
CA ASP A 38 -9.97 -2.31 6.18
C ASP A 38 -8.60 -2.20 5.52
N ILE A 39 -8.20 -0.97 5.24
CA ILE A 39 -6.87 -0.65 4.73
C ILE A 39 -6.24 0.42 5.60
N LYS A 40 -4.98 0.20 5.98
CA LYS A 40 -4.19 1.20 6.69
C LYS A 40 -2.81 1.26 6.07
N MET A 41 -2.43 2.43 5.59
CA MET A 41 -1.07 2.71 5.15
C MET A 41 -0.48 3.74 6.11
N GLU A 42 0.63 3.39 6.74
CA GLU A 42 1.46 4.33 7.47
C GLU A 42 2.65 4.69 6.59
N TYR A 43 2.97 5.97 6.57
CA TYR A 43 4.03 6.55 5.79
C TYR A 43 4.72 7.61 6.64
N TYR A 44 6.05 7.68 6.55
CA TYR A 44 6.80 8.77 7.14
C TYR A 44 7.90 9.25 6.20
N GLU A 45 8.28 10.51 6.36
CA GLU A 45 9.39 11.18 5.68
C GLU A 45 10.30 11.77 6.77
N ASN A 46 11.59 11.49 6.71
CA ASN A 46 12.59 12.05 7.63
C ASN A 46 13.17 13.35 7.05
N ARG A 47 13.67 13.34 5.80
CA ARG A 47 14.36 14.48 5.18
C ARG A 47 14.40 14.40 3.66
N GLY A 48 14.04 15.50 2.99
CA GLY A 48 14.22 15.63 1.54
C GLY A 48 12.88 15.66 0.82
N GLY A 49 12.68 14.76 -0.13
CA GLY A 49 11.50 14.72 -1.00
C GLY A 49 10.52 13.63 -0.59
N ALA A 50 9.27 14.00 -0.32
CA ALA A 50 8.23 13.04 0.07
C ALA A 50 7.56 12.39 -1.16
N LEU A 51 7.50 11.05 -1.18
CA LEU A 51 6.73 10.27 -2.15
C LEU A 51 6.11 9.03 -1.51
N ALA A 52 4.79 8.92 -1.64
CA ALA A 52 4.01 7.75 -1.28
C ALA A 52 3.02 7.42 -2.41
N GLN A 53 3.05 6.18 -2.90
CA GLN A 53 2.12 5.67 -3.90
C GLN A 53 1.65 4.27 -3.50
N LEU A 54 0.35 4.01 -3.67
CA LEU A 54 -0.23 2.70 -3.42
C LEU A 54 -0.83 2.16 -4.71
N SER A 55 -0.30 1.03 -5.16
CA SER A 55 -0.77 0.32 -6.36
C SER A 55 -1.14 -1.12 -6.02
N TRP A 56 -2.00 -1.72 -6.83
CA TRP A 56 -2.43 -3.11 -6.68
C TRP A 56 -2.33 -3.88 -7.99
N SER A 57 -2.28 -5.20 -7.92
CA SER A 57 -2.39 -6.08 -9.09
C SER A 57 -2.87 -7.48 -8.67
N SER A 58 -3.44 -8.21 -9.62
CA SER A 58 -3.83 -9.61 -9.46
C SER A 58 -3.76 -10.34 -10.81
N ALA A 59 -4.19 -11.59 -10.87
CA ALA A 59 -4.26 -12.32 -12.15
C ALA A 59 -5.22 -11.67 -13.17
N SER A 60 -6.23 -10.94 -12.70
CA SER A 60 -7.23 -10.27 -13.55
C SER A 60 -7.22 -8.75 -13.43
N GLN A 61 -6.25 -8.18 -12.69
CA GLN A 61 -6.09 -6.75 -12.46
C GLN A 61 -4.67 -6.34 -12.83
N PHE A 62 -4.52 -5.54 -13.87
CA PHE A 62 -3.22 -4.94 -14.21
C PHE A 62 -2.74 -4.03 -13.08
N LYS A 63 -1.42 -3.87 -12.98
CA LYS A 63 -0.84 -2.99 -11.98
C LYS A 63 -1.26 -1.54 -12.26
N GLU A 64 -1.94 -0.93 -11.29
CA GLU A 64 -2.37 0.46 -11.34
C GLU A 64 -2.40 1.07 -9.93
N ILE A 65 -2.38 2.40 -9.84
CA ILE A 65 -2.70 3.10 -8.60
C ILE A 65 -4.14 2.75 -8.20
N ILE A 66 -4.35 2.39 -6.93
CA ILE A 66 -5.69 2.02 -6.45
C ILE A 66 -6.65 3.20 -6.73
N PRO A 67 -7.68 3.03 -7.57
CA PRO A 67 -8.55 4.13 -7.93
C PRO A 67 -9.43 4.55 -6.75
N GLN A 68 -9.75 5.85 -6.66
CA GLN A 68 -10.58 6.39 -5.57
C GLN A 68 -11.96 5.71 -5.47
N SER A 69 -12.49 5.18 -6.58
CA SER A 69 -13.75 4.43 -6.58
C SER A 69 -13.70 3.12 -5.78
N GLN A 70 -12.51 2.67 -5.38
CA GLN A 70 -12.27 1.48 -4.57
C GLN A 70 -11.79 1.82 -3.14
N LEU A 71 -11.75 3.11 -2.78
CA LEU A 71 -11.39 3.59 -1.45
C LEU A 71 -12.59 4.30 -0.80
N PHE A 72 -12.86 3.97 0.46
CA PHE A 72 -14.03 4.45 1.20
C PHE A 72 -13.58 5.08 2.52
N SER A 73 -14.22 6.17 2.93
CA SER A 73 -13.97 6.92 4.18
C SER A 73 -15.12 6.78 5.16
#